data_AF-A0A835T5G4-F1
#
_entry.id   AF-A0A835T5G4-F1
#
_cell.length_a   1.000
_cell.length_b   1.000
_cell.length_c   1.000
_cell.angle_alpha   90.00
_cell.angle_beta   90.00
_cell.angle_gamma   90.00
#
_symmetry.space_group_name_H-M   'P 1'
#
loop_
_entity.id
_entity.type
_entity.pdbx_description
1 polymer ?
#
loop_
_entity_poly.entity_id
_entity_poly.type
_entity_poly.pdbx_seq_one_letter_code
_entity_poly.pdbx_strand_id
1 'polypeptide(L)'
;MIEAQLQEAQKSAQEAAGVMSADEAVTKHQLSLYAHITRVTWRSDQQPLVAGTVSDSATGDIRLFSFDPAATSRFELVNALWELL
;
A
#
# COMPACT_ATOMS: atom_id res chain seq x y z
N MET A 1 -0.53 -22.81 -39.88
CA MET A 1 -0.95 -23.37 -38.57
C MET A 1 -0.17 -22.76 -37.41
N ILE A 2 1.16 -22.60 -37.52
CA ILE A 2 2.01 -21.96 -36.49
C ILE A 2 1.67 -20.48 -36.26
N GLU A 3 1.40 -19.71 -37.32
CA GLU A 3 1.07 -18.28 -37.22
C GLU A 3 -0.23 -17.99 -36.47
N ALA A 4 -1.24 -18.87 -36.61
CA ALA A 4 -2.51 -18.73 -35.91
C ALA A 4 -2.34 -18.94 -34.40
N GLN A 5 -1.52 -19.92 -33.99
CA GLN A 5 -1.18 -20.13 -32.59
C GLN A 5 -0.35 -18.97 -32.01
N LEU A 6 0.53 -18.37 -32.82
CA LEU A 6 1.33 -17.24 -32.40
C LEU A 6 0.49 -15.98 -32.19
N GLN A 7 -0.49 -15.72 -33.07
CA GLN A 7 -1.45 -14.62 -32.92
C GLN A 7 -2.37 -14.82 -31.71
N GLU A 8 -2.83 -16.04 -31.48
CA GLU A 8 -3.66 -16.36 -30.31
C GLU A 8 -2.89 -16.17 -29.00
N ALA A 9 -1.64 -16.65 -28.93
CA ALA A 9 -0.77 -16.43 -27.79
C ALA A 9 -0.45 -14.94 -27.55
N GLN A 10 -0.23 -14.16 -28.61
CA GLN A 10 -0.03 -12.71 -28.50
C GLN A 10 -1.28 -12.00 -28.00
N LYS A 11 -2.46 -12.39 -28.48
CA LYS A 11 -3.73 -11.82 -28.03
C LYS A 11 -3.99 -12.12 -26.55
N SER A 12 -3.79 -13.36 -26.11
CA SER A 12 -3.90 -13.72 -24.68
C SER A 12 -2.88 -12.99 -23.81
N ALA A 13 -1.64 -12.81 -24.28
CA ALA A 13 -0.62 -12.05 -23.56
C ALA A 13 -1.00 -10.55 -23.46
N GLN A 14 -1.55 -9.97 -24.53
CA GLN A 14 -2.04 -8.59 -24.55
C GLN A 14 -3.22 -8.40 -23.58
N GLU A 15 -4.16 -9.35 -23.55
CA GLU A 15 -5.30 -9.34 -22.64
C GLU A 15 -4.85 -9.47 -21.18
N ALA A 16 -3.94 -10.40 -20.87
CA ALA A 16 -3.36 -10.55 -19.53
C ALA A 16 -2.60 -9.28 -19.09
N ALA A 17 -1.81 -8.68 -19.98
CA ALA A 17 -1.12 -7.41 -19.72
C ALA A 17 -2.10 -6.25 -19.48
N GLY A 18 -3.22 -6.22 -20.21
CA GLY A 18 -4.30 -5.25 -20.02
C GLY A 18 -4.96 -5.36 -18.65
N VAL A 19 -5.25 -6.59 -18.20
CA VAL A 19 -5.79 -6.84 -16.85
C VAL A 19 -4.79 -6.43 -15.76
N MET A 20 -3.52 -6.83 -15.89
CA MET A 20 -2.47 -6.45 -14.94
C MET A 20 -2.31 -4.92 -14.84
N SER A 21 -2.41 -4.21 -15.97
CA SER A 21 -2.30 -2.75 -16.01
C SER A 21 -3.48 -2.06 -15.31
N ALA A 22 -4.70 -2.63 -15.46
CA ALA A 22 -5.88 -2.13 -14.76
C ALA A 22 -5.78 -2.34 -13.24
N ASP A 23 -5.32 -3.52 -12.80
CA ASP A 23 -5.12 -3.84 -11.39
C ASP A 23 -4.04 -2.93 -10.75
N GLU A 24 -2.96 -2.64 -11.47
CA GLU A 24 -1.92 -1.71 -11.02
C GLU A 24 -2.47 -0.29 -10.82
N ALA A 25 -3.28 0.20 -11.77
CA ALA A 25 -3.89 1.53 -11.67
C ALA A 25 -4.83 1.64 -10.46
N VAL A 26 -5.67 0.62 -10.24
CA VAL A 26 -6.56 0.55 -9.08
C VAL A 26 -5.76 0.51 -7.78
N THR A 27 -4.72 -0.32 -7.72
CA THR A 27 -3.86 -0.45 -6.53
C THR A 27 -3.17 0.87 -6.20
N LYS A 28 -2.59 1.56 -7.20
CA LYS A 28 -1.96 2.88 -7.00
C LYS A 28 -2.97 3.92 -6.52
N HIS A 29 -4.19 3.90 -7.05
CA HIS A 29 -5.24 4.81 -6.61
C HIS A 29 -5.62 4.56 -5.14
N GLN A 30 -5.80 3.30 -4.74
CA GLN A 30 -6.10 2.92 -3.36
C GLN A 30 -4.97 3.30 -2.38
N LEU A 31 -3.71 3.06 -2.76
CA LEU A 31 -2.56 3.48 -1.96
C LEU A 31 -2.47 5.00 -1.83
N SER A 32 -2.80 5.73 -2.89
CA SER A 32 -2.83 7.20 -2.87
C SER A 32 -3.93 7.70 -1.93
N LEU A 33 -5.13 7.10 -1.95
CA LEU A 33 -6.20 7.41 -1.01
C LEU A 33 -5.80 7.10 0.43
N TYR A 34 -5.19 5.93 0.67
CA TYR A 34 -4.69 5.56 1.98
C TYR A 34 -3.69 6.59 2.53
N ALA A 35 -2.68 6.95 1.73
CA ALA A 35 -1.68 7.95 2.13
C ALA A 35 -2.29 9.35 2.30
N HIS A 36 -3.28 9.71 1.49
CA HIS A 36 -3.97 11.00 1.59
C HIS A 36 -4.78 11.13 2.88
N ILE A 37 -5.52 10.08 3.25
CA ILE A 37 -6.36 10.04 4.45
C ILE A 37 -5.49 9.95 5.70
N THR A 38 -4.54 9.02 5.73
CA THR A 38 -3.77 8.72 6.94
C THR A 38 -2.55 9.59 7.12
N ARG A 39 -2.01 10.18 6.04
CA ARG A 39 -0.73 10.91 6.07
C ARG A 39 0.42 10.09 6.70
N VAL A 40 0.30 8.77 6.69
CA VAL A 40 1.29 7.83 7.21
C VAL A 40 2.39 7.64 6.17
N THR A 41 3.64 7.75 6.63
CA THR A 41 4.82 7.30 5.91
C THR A 41 5.43 6.11 6.65
N TRP A 42 5.46 4.94 5.99
CA TRP A 42 5.96 3.70 6.56
C TRP A 42 7.48 3.61 6.48
N ARG A 43 8.10 3.05 7.53
CA ARG A 43 9.55 2.81 7.61
C ARG A 43 9.85 1.32 7.51
N SER A 44 10.44 0.91 6.38
CA SER A 44 10.80 -0.50 6.12
C SER A 44 12.12 -0.93 6.77
N ASP A 45 12.93 0.02 7.26
CA ASP A 45 14.23 -0.20 7.90
C ASP A 45 14.13 -0.70 9.35
N GLN A 46 12.94 -0.66 9.95
CA GLN A 46 12.71 -1.01 11.36
C GLN A 46 12.03 -2.37 11.56
N GLN A 47 12.06 -3.25 10.56
CA GLN A 47 11.47 -4.60 10.68
C GLN A 47 12.11 -5.37 11.85
N PRO A 48 11.31 -6.10 12.66
CA PRO A 48 9.91 -6.50 12.44
C PRO A 48 8.86 -5.50 12.97
N LEU A 49 9.26 -4.32 13.42
CA LEU A 49 8.34 -3.34 14.00
C LEU A 49 7.44 -2.70 12.94
N VAL A 50 6.21 -2.38 13.34
CA VAL A 50 5.30 -1.54 12.56
C VAL A 50 5.60 -0.10 12.92
N ALA A 51 6.46 0.53 12.13
CA ALA A 51 6.99 1.85 12.41
C ALA A 51 6.82 2.82 11.24
N GLY A 52 6.73 4.11 11.56
CA GLY A 52 6.52 5.15 10.58
C GLY A 52 6.32 6.53 11.20
N THR A 53 5.83 7.44 10.40
CA THR A 53 5.49 8.81 10.81
C THR A 53 4.10 9.18 10.33
N VAL A 54 3.35 9.94 11.13
CA VAL A 54 2.10 10.60 10.72
C VAL A 54 2.36 12.10 10.65
N SER A 55 1.96 12.73 9.55
CA SER A 55 2.02 14.19 9.42
C SER A 55 0.68 14.82 9.75
N ASP A 56 0.64 15.73 10.71
CA ASP A 56 -0.51 16.59 10.98
C ASP A 56 -0.48 17.77 10.02
N SER A 57 -1.49 17.85 9.15
CA SER A 57 -1.57 18.90 8.14
C SER A 57 -2.06 20.25 8.68
N ALA A 58 -2.67 20.29 9.86
CA ALA A 58 -3.16 21.51 10.49
C ALA A 58 -2.03 22.24 11.24
N THR A 59 -1.14 21.49 11.89
CA THR A 59 -0.04 22.04 12.70
C THR A 59 1.31 21.98 11.98
N GLY A 60 1.46 21.10 10.99
CA GLY A 60 2.75 20.79 10.36
C GLY A 60 3.62 19.83 11.17
N ASP A 61 3.10 19.27 12.28
CA ASP A 61 3.85 18.38 13.15
C ASP A 61 4.00 16.99 12.54
N ILE A 62 5.16 16.36 12.76
CA ILE A 62 5.46 14.99 12.36
C ILE A 62 5.58 14.14 13.61
N ARG A 63 4.63 13.21 13.80
CA ARG A 63 4.61 12.28 14.93
C ARG A 63 5.19 10.93 14.51
N LEU A 64 6.16 10.43 15.27
CA LEU A 64 6.72 9.09 15.05
C LEU A 64 5.88 8.04 15.79
N PHE A 65 5.74 6.86 15.20
CA PHE A 65 5.18 5.69 15.87
C PHE A 65 6.03 4.45 15.61
N SER A 66 6.00 3.51 16.55
CA SER A 66 6.67 2.22 16.47
C SER A 66 5.97 1.24 17.38
N PHE A 67 5.37 0.21 16.80
CA PHE A 67 4.68 -0.86 17.51
C PHE A 67 5.38 -2.19 17.28
N ASP A 68 5.48 -3.00 18.33
CA ASP A 68 5.94 -4.38 18.23
C ASP A 68 4.72 -5.31 18.03
N PRO A 69 4.56 -5.95 16.85
CA PRO A 69 3.44 -6.86 16.59
C PRO A 69 3.39 -8.09 17.51
N ALA A 70 4.50 -8.43 18.18
CA ALA A 70 4.55 -9.52 19.15
C ALA A 70 4.03 -9.10 20.54
N ALA A 71 4.10 -7.80 20.86
CA ALA A 71 3.71 -7.26 22.16
C ALA A 71 2.33 -6.58 22.14
N THR A 72 1.87 -6.13 20.99
CA THR A 72 0.61 -5.38 20.83
C THR A 72 -0.35 -6.11 19.91
N SER A 73 -1.61 -6.26 20.35
CA SER A 73 -2.61 -6.89 19.47
C SER A 73 -2.88 -6.01 18.25
N ARG A 74 -3.30 -6.64 17.14
CA ARG A 74 -3.70 -5.90 15.93
C ARG A 74 -4.77 -4.85 16.22
N PHE A 75 -5.70 -5.13 17.14
CA PHE A 75 -6.76 -4.20 17.52
C PHE A 75 -6.21 -2.94 18.19
N GLU A 76 -5.35 -3.11 19.20
CA GLU A 76 -4.71 -2.00 19.91
C GLU A 76 -3.83 -1.17 18.99
N LEU A 77 -3.05 -1.83 18.12
CA LEU A 77 -2.18 -1.17 17.15
C LEU A 77 -2.98 -0.27 16.20
N VAL A 78 -4.08 -0.78 15.65
CA VAL A 78 -4.94 -0.02 14.72
C VAL A 78 -5.58 1.17 15.44
N ASN A 79 -6.08 1.00 16.66
CA ASN A 79 -6.66 2.11 17.42
C ASN A 79 -5.61 3.17 17.76
N ALA A 80 -4.42 2.76 18.21
CA ALA A 80 -3.32 3.67 18.50
C ALA A 80 -2.87 4.45 17.24
N LEU A 81 -2.89 3.83 16.06
CA LEU A 81 -2.65 4.53 14.80
C LEU A 81 -3.75 5.56 14.49
N TRP A 82 -5.03 5.20 14.68
CA TRP A 82 -6.15 6.13 14.45
C TRP A 82 -6.13 7.33 15.40
N GLU A 83 -5.68 7.17 16.64
CA GLU A 83 -5.51 8.28 17.59
C GLU A 83 -4.38 9.25 17.21
N LEU A 84 -3.45 8.81 16.35
CA LEU A 84 -2.37 9.64 15.81
C LEU A 84 -2.76 10.40 14.53
N LEU A 85 -3.91 10.09 13.92
CA LEU A 85 -4.42 10.80 12.75
C LEU A 85 -5.16 12.07 13.18
#